data_AF-A0A349PUE4-F1
#
_entry.id   AF-A0A349PUE4-F1
#
_cell.length_a   1.000
_cell.length_b   1.000
_cell.length_c   1.000
_cell.angle_alpha   90.00
_cell.angle_beta   90.00
_cell.angle_gamma   90.00
#
_symmetry.space_group_name_H-M   'P 1'
#
loop_
_entity.id
_entity.type
_entity.pdbx_description
1 polymer ?
#
loop_
_entity_poly.entity_id
_entity_poly.type
_entity_poly.pdbx_seq_one_letter_code
_entity_poly.pdbx_strand_id
1 'polypeptide(L)' 'DCGTYSTESCDYPIFGEAAARAVASGECECGIVVCTTGIGISIAANKVKGIR' A
#
# COMPACT_ATOMS: atom_id res chain seq x y z
N ASP A 1 6.27 7.47 4.45
CA ASP A 1 5.94 6.24 5.19
C ASP A 1 4.44 6.19 5.36
N CYS A 2 3.82 5.04 5.10
CA CYS A 2 2.37 4.85 5.11
C CYS A 2 1.90 3.98 6.29
N GLY A 3 2.79 3.58 7.20
CA GLY A 3 2.49 2.70 8.34
C GLY A 3 2.68 1.22 8.03
N THR A 4 2.31 0.30 8.92
CA THR A 4 1.89 0.53 10.32
C THR A 4 3.09 0.87 11.21
N TYR A 5 2.83 1.45 12.40
CA TYR A 5 3.87 1.89 13.34
C TYR A 5 3.85 1.10 14.66
N SER A 6 3.03 0.07 14.75
CA SER A 6 2.98 -0.87 15.88
C SER A 6 2.88 -2.30 15.36
N THR A 7 3.10 -3.27 16.25
CA THR A 7 2.92 -4.70 15.96
C THR A 7 1.49 -5.18 16.21
N GLU A 8 0.56 -4.27 16.46
CA GLU A 8 -0.84 -4.61 16.67
C GLU A 8 -1.48 -5.07 15.35
N SER A 9 -2.49 -5.92 15.48
CA SER A 9 -3.27 -6.36 14.32
C SER A 9 -3.90 -5.17 13.62
N CYS A 10 -3.80 -5.13 12.30
CA CYS A 10 -4.30 -4.03 11.47
C CYS A 10 -4.65 -4.50 10.06
N ASP A 11 -5.36 -3.66 9.33
CA ASP A 11 -5.87 -3.96 8.00
C ASP A 11 -4.91 -3.48 6.92
N TYR A 12 -4.17 -4.41 6.32
CA TYR A 12 -3.22 -4.14 5.24
C TYR A 12 -3.78 -3.34 4.05
N PRO A 13 -5.09 -3.41 3.67
CA PRO A 13 -5.60 -2.61 2.55
C PRO A 13 -5.47 -1.11 2.76
N ILE A 14 -5.58 -0.63 4.00
CA ILE A 14 -5.49 0.80 4.34
C ILE A 14 -4.12 1.34 3.94
N PHE A 15 -3.05 0.62 4.31
CA PHE A 15 -1.68 1.03 4.03
C PHE A 15 -1.29 0.82 2.56
N GLY A 16 -1.77 -0.27 1.95
CA GLY A 16 -1.57 -0.54 0.52
C GLY A 16 -2.20 0.54 -0.36
N GLU A 17 -3.42 0.97 -0.05
CA GLU A 17 -4.09 2.07 -0.74
C GLU A 17 -3.37 3.41 -0.54
N ALA A 18 -2.92 3.72 0.68
CA ALA A 18 -2.21 4.96 0.96
C ALA A 18 -0.90 5.06 0.14
N ALA A 19 -0.09 4.00 0.12
CA ALA A 19 1.13 3.96 -0.68
C ALA A 19 0.83 4.05 -2.19
N ALA A 20 -0.17 3.32 -2.66
CA ALA A 20 -0.60 3.35 -4.05
C ALA A 20 -1.11 4.73 -4.49
N ARG A 21 -1.84 5.46 -3.63
CA ARG A 21 -2.29 6.83 -3.92
C ARG A 21 -1.15 7.83 -3.99
N ALA A 22 -0.13 7.72 -3.12
CA ALA A 22 1.04 8.59 -3.17
C ALA A 22 1.84 8.41 -4.48
N VAL A 23 1.93 7.18 -4.98
CA VAL A 23 2.52 6.92 -6.31
C VAL A 23 1.63 7.47 -7.42
N ALA A 24 0.31 7.24 -7.35
CA ALA A 24 -0.63 7.68 -8.37
C ALA A 24 -0.75 9.22 -8.47
N SER A 25 -0.58 9.93 -7.35
CA SER A 25 -0.59 11.40 -7.31
C SER A 25 0.74 12.02 -7.77
N GLY A 26 1.81 11.22 -7.89
CA GLY A 26 3.16 11.71 -8.19
C GLY A 26 3.89 12.29 -6.98
N GLU A 27 3.36 12.15 -5.76
CA GLU A 27 4.08 12.46 -4.52
C GLU A 27 5.29 11.54 -4.33
N CYS A 28 5.24 10.33 -4.90
CA CYS A 28 6.34 9.38 -4.94
C CYS A 28 6.47 8.76 -6.34
N GLU A 29 7.70 8.43 -6.74
CA GLU A 29 7.96 7.74 -8.01
C GLU A 29 7.67 6.23 -7.93
N CYS A 30 7.81 5.64 -6.74
CA CYS A 30 7.62 4.22 -6.49
C CYS A 30 7.11 3.97 -5.06
N GLY A 31 6.39 2.88 -4.85
CA GLY A 31 5.86 2.45 -3.55
C GLY A 31 6.25 1.01 -3.25
N ILE A 32 6.66 0.75 -2.01
CA ILE A 32 6.93 -0.60 -1.51
C ILE A 32 5.85 -0.92 -0.47
N VAL A 33 5.17 -2.04 -0.65
CA VAL A 33 4.11 -2.51 0.24
C VAL A 33 4.42 -3.92 0.73
N VAL A 34 4.18 -4.20 2.02
CA VAL A 34 4.52 -5.48 2.64
C VAL A 34 3.36 -5.99 3.50
N CYS A 35 3.00 -7.26 3.32
CA CYS A 35 2.21 -8.05 4.27
C CYS A 35 2.79 -9.47 4.30
N THR A 36 2.23 -10.38 5.10
CA THR A 36 2.75 -11.74 5.29
C THR A 36 3.10 -12.45 3.97
N THR A 37 2.23 -12.42 2.97
CA THR A 37 2.44 -13.09 1.68
C THR A 37 2.66 -12.12 0.52
N GLY A 38 2.48 -10.82 0.73
CA GLY A 38 2.42 -9.81 -0.33
C GLY A 38 1.17 -9.87 -1.22
N ILE A 39 0.41 -10.98 -1.21
CA ILE A 39 -0.74 -11.19 -2.11
C ILE A 39 -1.87 -10.21 -1.79
N GLY A 40 -2.30 -10.16 -0.52
CA GLY A 40 -3.42 -9.30 -0.13
C GLY A 40 -3.14 -7.82 -0.36
N ILE A 41 -1.95 -7.35 0.02
CA ILE A 41 -1.61 -5.92 -0.07
C ILE A 41 -1.36 -5.47 -1.50
N SER A 42 -0.81 -6.32 -2.36
CA SER A 42 -0.67 -6.04 -3.80
C SER A 42 -2.03 -5.98 -4.51
N ILE A 43 -2.97 -6.88 -4.16
CA ILE A 43 -4.34 -6.81 -4.67
C ILE A 43 -5.00 -5.48 -4.29
N ALA A 44 -4.84 -5.03 -3.04
CA ALA A 44 -5.41 -3.76 -2.58
C ALA A 44 -4.79 -2.55 -3.30
N ALA A 45 -3.46 -2.49 -3.39
CA ALA A 45 -2.74 -1.43 -4.11
C ALA A 45 -3.18 -1.33 -5.58
N ASN A 46 -3.33 -2.46 -6.26
CA ASN A 46 -3.70 -2.52 -7.68
C ASN A 46 -5.16 -2.15 -7.96
N LYS A 47 -5.98 -1.88 -6.94
CA LYS A 47 -7.30 -1.24 -7.13
C LYS A 47 -7.22 0.26 -7.35
N VAL A 48 -6.10 0.90 -7.02
CA VAL A 48 -5.89 2.32 -7.29
C VAL A 48 -5.60 2.52 -8.77
N LYS A 49 -6.42 3.35 -9.44
CA LYS A 49 -6.27 3.65 -10.86
C LYS A 49 -4.88 4.24 -11.13
N GLY A 50 -4.13 3.62 -12.05
CA GLY A 50 -2.79 4.04 -12.45
C GLY A 50 -1.64 3.25 -11.82
N ILE A 51 -1.93 2.36 -10.86
CA ILE A 51 -0.95 1.50 -10.18
C ILE A 51 -0.91 0.10 -10.80
N ARG A 52 0.24 -0.57 -10.71
CA ARG A 52 0.52 -1.91 -11.27
C ARG A 52 1.34 -2.76 -10.31
#